data_AF-A0A1I2ZR05-F1
#
_entry.id   AF-A0A1I2ZR05-F1
#
_cell.length_a   1.000
_cell.length_b   1.000
_cell.length_c   1.000
_cell.angle_alpha   90.00
_cell.angle_beta   90.00
_cell.angle_gamma   90.00
#
_symmetry.space_group_name_H-M   'P 1'
#
loop_
_entity.id
_entity.type
_entity.pdbx_description
1 polymer ?
#
loop_
_entity_poly.entity_id
_entity_poly.type
_entity_poly.pdbx_seq_one_letter_code
_entity_poly.pdbx_strand_id
1 'polypeptide(L)' 'MPETTVTKTTSRSGDREIVQYRTTVPKGLAESFDLEGKKLDWEVASGNKFELTIVDAKDE' A
#
# COMPACT_ATOMS: atom_id res chain seq x y z
N MET A 1 -14.63 -9.30 2.91
CA MET A 1 -13.16 -9.39 2.78
C MET A 1 -12.57 -9.44 4.17
N PRO A 2 -11.44 -10.14 4.40
CA PRO A 2 -10.80 -10.14 5.71
C PRO A 2 -10.29 -8.74 6.07
N GLU A 3 -10.45 -8.37 7.34
CA GLU A 3 -9.83 -7.18 7.90
C GLU A 3 -8.32 -7.43 8.06
N THR A 4 -7.50 -6.44 7.73
CA THR A 4 -6.04 -6.53 7.86
C THR A 4 -5.55 -5.46 8.82
N THR A 5 -4.53 -5.79 9.60
CA THR A 5 -3.94 -4.85 10.57
C THR A 5 -2.72 -4.18 9.94
N VAL A 6 -2.67 -2.85 10.01
CA VAL A 6 -1.47 -2.10 9.64
C VAL A 6 -0.38 -2.35 10.67
N THR A 7 0.80 -2.75 10.21
CA THR A 7 2.00 -2.91 11.04
C THR A 7 3.00 -1.81 10.74
N LYS A 8 3.73 -1.37 11.77
CA LYS A 8 4.82 -0.39 11.65
C LYS A 8 6.14 -1.12 11.84
N THR A 9 7.07 -0.92 10.93
CA THR A 9 8.47 -1.35 11.09
C THR A 9 9.35 -0.10 11.17
N THR A 10 10.25 -0.09 12.14
CA THR A 10 11.22 0.99 12.32
C THR A 10 12.60 0.38 12.22
N SER A 11 13.45 0.94 11.36
CA SER A 11 14.84 0.53 11.20
C SER A 11 15.75 1.75 11.26
N ARG A 12 17.03 1.54 11.58
CA ARG A 12 18.02 2.61 11.65
C ARG A 12 19.08 2.37 10.59
N SER A 13 19.38 3.40 9.80
CA SER A 13 20.46 3.40 8.82
C SER A 13 21.35 4.60 9.10
N GLY A 14 22.53 4.35 9.70
CA GLY A 14 23.36 5.40 10.27
C GLY A 14 22.60 6.22 11.33
N ASP A 15 22.58 7.53 11.16
CA ASP A 15 21.85 8.45 12.04
C ASP A 15 20.37 8.66 11.66
N ARG A 16 19.88 7.99 10.61
CA ARG A 16 18.49 8.15 10.14
C ARG A 16 17.60 7.02 10.65
N GLU A 17 16.45 7.40 11.19
CA GLU A 17 15.34 6.48 11.48
C GLU A 17 14.45 6.36 10.24
N ILE A 18 14.20 5.13 9.81
CA ILE A 18 13.31 4.79 8.70
C ILE A 18 12.07 4.15 9.29
N VAL A 19 10.93 4.80 9.10
CA VAL A 19 9.61 4.31 9.52
C VAL A 19 8.82 3.86 8.30
N GLN A 20 8.32 2.64 8.31
CA GLN A 20 7.49 2.08 7.25
C GLN A 20 6.21 1.49 7.83
N TYR A 21 5.07 1.92 7.29
CA TYR A 21 3.77 1.32 7.54
C TYR A 21 3.44 0.35 6.41
N ARG A 22 2.94 -0.84 6.77
CA ARG A 22 2.58 -1.88 5.79
C ARG A 22 1.31 -2.59 6.22
N THR A 23 0.53 -2.99 5.23
CA THR A 23 -0.60 -3.92 5.41
C THR A 23 -0.50 -5.02 4.37
N THR A 24 -1.06 -6.17 4.68
CA THR A 24 -1.17 -7.28 3.74
C THR A 24 -2.37 -7.03 2.83
N VAL A 25 -2.20 -7.18 1.53
CA VAL A 25 -3.33 -7.18 0.58
C VAL A 25 -3.88 -8.61 0.47
N PRO A 26 -5.20 -8.82 0.63
CA PRO A 26 -5.80 -10.14 0.43
C PRO A 26 -5.52 -10.70 -0.96
N LYS A 27 -5.14 -11.99 -1.04
CA LYS A 27 -4.76 -12.66 -2.30
C LYS A 27 -5.77 -12.44 -3.44
N GLY A 28 -7.06 -12.60 -3.17
CA GLY A 28 -8.09 -12.44 -4.20
C GLY A 28 -8.15 -11.03 -4.81
N LEU A 29 -7.86 -9.98 -4.04
CA LEU A 29 -7.74 -8.62 -4.57
C LEU A 29 -6.47 -8.46 -5.40
N ALA A 30 -5.34 -8.97 -4.90
CA ALA A 30 -4.07 -8.91 -5.61
C ALA A 30 -4.15 -9.59 -6.98
N GLU A 31 -4.78 -10.76 -7.06
CA GLU A 31 -4.98 -11.49 -8.32
C GLU A 31 -6.02 -10.83 -9.23
N SER A 32 -7.14 -10.34 -8.67
CA SER A 32 -8.20 -9.71 -9.48
C SER A 32 -7.76 -8.42 -10.16
N PHE A 33 -6.82 -7.71 -9.56
CA PHE A 33 -6.32 -6.42 -10.04
C PHE A 33 -4.88 -6.47 -10.57
N ASP A 34 -4.27 -7.67 -10.61
CA ASP A 34 -2.87 -7.86 -11.03
C ASP A 34 -1.92 -6.87 -10.32
N LEU A 35 -2.01 -6.79 -8.99
CA LEU A 35 -1.36 -5.72 -8.22
C LEU A 35 0.16 -5.83 -8.14
N GLU A 36 0.72 -7.00 -8.45
CA GLU A 36 2.16 -7.22 -8.38
C GLU A 36 2.89 -6.29 -9.37
N GLY A 37 3.87 -5.54 -8.88
CA GLY A 37 4.63 -4.58 -9.69
C GLY A 37 3.87 -3.30 -10.08
N LYS A 38 2.58 -3.19 -9.79
CA LYS A 38 1.80 -1.98 -10.08
C LYS A 38 2.01 -0.90 -9.03
N LYS A 39 1.86 0.37 -9.46
CA LYS A 39 1.88 1.52 -8.57
C LYS A 39 0.46 1.79 -8.07
N LEU A 40 0.37 2.23 -6.83
CA LEU A 40 -0.90 2.60 -6.19
C LEU A 40 -0.83 4.07 -5.78
N ASP A 41 -1.80 4.84 -6.23
CA ASP A 41 -2.05 6.19 -5.73
C ASP A 41 -3.09 6.15 -4.62
N TRP A 42 -2.85 6.91 -3.56
CA TRP A 42 -3.66 6.89 -2.33
C TRP A 42 -4.25 8.26 -2.07
N GLU A 43 -5.55 8.34 -1.85
CA GLU A 43 -6.23 9.58 -1.51
C GLU A 43 -7.20 9.40 -0.34
N VAL A 44 -7.39 10.46 0.45
CA VAL A 44 -8.39 10.48 1.52
C VAL A 44 -9.75 10.82 0.90
N ALA A 45 -10.64 9.83 0.83
CA ALA A 45 -12.00 10.03 0.35
C ALA A 45 -12.91 10.62 1.45
N SER A 46 -12.74 10.17 2.70
CA SER A 46 -13.46 10.71 3.87
C SER A 46 -12.72 10.41 5.18
N GLY A 47 -13.23 10.91 6.31
CA GLY A 47 -12.55 10.84 7.61
C GLY A 47 -12.13 9.43 8.09
N ASN A 48 -12.74 8.36 7.56
CA ASN A 48 -12.37 6.98 7.87
C ASN A 48 -12.22 6.10 6.61
N LYS A 49 -12.14 6.71 5.42
CA LYS A 49 -12.04 5.99 4.14
C LYS A 49 -10.96 6.63 3.29
N PHE A 50 -10.05 5.80 2.80
CA PHE A 50 -9.15 6.16 1.70
C PHE A 50 -9.53 5.36 0.47
N GLU A 51 -9.21 5.91 -0.69
CA GLU A 51 -9.34 5.25 -1.98
C GLU A 51 -7.95 4.99 -2.56
N LEU A 52 -7.89 3.94 -3.37
CA LEU A 52 -6.70 3.34 -3.91
C LEU A 52 -6.90 3.23 -5.41
N THR A 53 -6.12 3.99 -6.18
CA THR A 53 -6.18 3.96 -7.64
C THR A 53 -4.94 3.24 -8.17
N ILE A 54 -5.16 2.22 -9.00
CA ILE A 54 -4.07 1.50 -9.67
C ILE A 54 -3.56 2.37 -10.81
N VAL A 55 -2.30 2.76 -10.74
CA VAL A 55 -1.63 3.55 -11.76
C VAL A 55 -0.82 2.60 -12.63
N ASP A 56 -1.25 2.43 -13.87
CA ASP A 56 -0.40 1.75 -14.86
C ASP A 56 0.82 2.64 -15.11
N ALA A 57 2.01 2.09 -14.90
CA ALA A 57 3.24 2.68 -15.39
C ALA A 57 3.30 2.48 -16.92
N LYS A 58 2.41 3.15 -17.65
CA LYS A 58 2.58 3.42 -19.08
C LYS A 58 3.08 4.83 -19.21
N ASP A 59 4.39 4.96 -19.37
CA ASP A 59 5.02 5.58 -20.55
C ASP A 59 6.47 5.97 -20.22
N GLU A 60 7.39 5.05 -20.50
CA GLU A 60 8.72 5.34 -21.10
C GLU A 60 9.14 4.13 -21.96
#